data_AF-A0A2T0U982-F1
#
_entry.id   AF-A0A2T0U982-F1
#
_cell.length_a   1.000
_cell.length_b   1.000
_cell.length_c   1.000
_cell.angle_alpha   90.00
_cell.angle_beta   90.00
_cell.angle_gamma   90.00
#
_symmetry.space_group_name_H-M   'P 1'
#
loop_
_entity.id
_entity.type
_entity.pdbx_description
1 polymer ?
#
loop_
_entity_poly.entity_id
_entity_poly.type
_entity_poly.pdbx_seq_one_letter_code
_entity_poly.pdbx_strand_id
1 'polypeptide(L)'
;MNRREMELERLEENVEQAVLTIDDTKYAVNIEEVEAFISHCKSFMSLNSNSDFELMTQEISDSLVEFSKGDVTMDQIRPQLLFLREVGFLLKSLLTRVEEN
;
A
#
# COMPACT_ATOMS: atom_id res chain seq x y z
N MET A 1 -39.48 5.68 3.96
CA MET A 1 -38.19 6.06 3.36
C MET A 1 -38.37 7.39 2.65
N ASN A 2 -37.65 8.42 3.11
CA ASN A 2 -37.81 9.78 2.59
C ASN A 2 -36.90 10.02 1.37
N ARG A 3 -37.19 11.04 0.56
CA ARG A 3 -36.47 11.34 -0.69
C ARG A 3 -34.96 11.57 -0.49
N ARG A 4 -34.57 12.06 0.68
CA ARG A 4 -33.17 12.31 1.09
C ARG A 4 -32.43 11.02 1.41
N GLU A 5 -33.12 10.03 1.98
CA GLU A 5 -32.57 8.68 2.20
C GLU A 5 -32.33 7.97 0.86
N MET A 6 -33.25 8.08 -0.10
CA MET A 6 -33.06 7.55 -1.46
C MET A 6 -31.97 8.28 -2.27
N GLU A 7 -31.73 9.56 -2.01
CA GLU A 7 -30.62 10.31 -2.63
C GLU A 7 -29.27 9.95 -2.01
N LEU A 8 -29.23 9.65 -0.71
CA LEU A 8 -28.03 9.15 -0.02
C LEU A 8 -27.67 7.73 -0.48
N GLU A 9 -28.63 6.81 -0.58
CA GLU A 9 -28.39 5.46 -1.14
C GLU A 9 -27.93 5.54 -2.62
N ARG A 10 -28.48 6.45 -3.42
CA ARG A 10 -28.05 6.68 -4.81
C ARG A 10 -26.68 7.34 -4.96
N LEU A 11 -26.24 8.10 -3.95
CA LEU A 11 -24.90 8.67 -3.88
C LEU A 11 -23.87 7.63 -3.41
N GLU A 12 -24.28 6.68 -2.56
CA GLU A 12 -23.48 5.52 -2.16
C GLU A 12 -23.28 4.50 -3.30
N GLU A 13 -24.21 4.42 -4.25
CA GLU A 13 -24.17 3.47 -5.38
C GLU A 13 -23.27 3.86 -6.58
N ASN A 14 -22.55 4.99 -6.55
CA ASN A 14 -21.67 5.40 -7.67
C ASN A 14 -20.26 5.80 -7.24
N VAL A 15 -19.63 5.02 -6.34
CA VAL A 15 -18.17 5.00 -6.33
C VAL A 15 -17.76 4.19 -7.57
N GLU A 16 -17.33 4.86 -8.64
CA GLU A 16 -16.74 4.16 -9.80
C GLU A 16 -15.58 3.32 -9.29
N GLN A 17 -15.81 2.01 -9.16
CA GLN A 17 -14.79 1.08 -8.70
C GLN A 17 -13.66 1.09 -9.72
N ALA A 18 -12.46 1.47 -9.29
CA ALA A 18 -11.31 1.51 -10.16
C ALA A 18 -11.05 0.11 -10.77
N VAL A 19 -10.82 0.04 -12.08
CA VAL A 19 -10.54 -1.20 -12.80
C VAL A 19 -9.14 -1.13 -13.39
N LEU A 20 -8.32 -2.14 -13.08
CA LEU A 20 -7.01 -2.36 -13.68
C LEU A 20 -7.11 -3.42 -14.79
N THR A 21 -6.33 -3.29 -15.85
CA THR A 21 -6.22 -4.32 -16.90
C THR A 21 -4.80 -4.81 -16.99
N ILE A 22 -4.59 -6.13 -16.86
CA ILE A 22 -3.30 -6.81 -16.96
C ILE A 22 -3.49 -7.99 -17.92
N ASP A 23 -2.71 -8.04 -19.00
CA ASP A 23 -2.80 -9.10 -20.03
C ASP A 23 -4.25 -9.41 -20.44
N ASP A 24 -4.98 -8.37 -20.85
CA ASP A 24 -6.41 -8.39 -21.23
C ASP A 24 -7.40 -8.82 -20.12
N THR A 25 -6.92 -9.10 -18.91
CA THR A 25 -7.75 -9.46 -17.76
C THR A 25 -8.06 -8.22 -16.93
N LYS A 26 -9.35 -8.01 -16.63
CA LYS A 26 -9.83 -6.89 -15.82
C LYS A 26 -9.93 -7.28 -14.35
N TYR A 27 -9.38 -6.42 -13.49
CA TYR A 27 -9.42 -6.55 -12.04
C TYR A 27 -10.07 -5.33 -11.44
N ALA A 28 -11.07 -5.55 -10.58
CA ALA A 28 -11.62 -4.49 -9.77
C ALA A 28 -10.67 -4.24 -8.58
N VAL A 29 -10.31 -2.99 -8.34
CA VAL A 29 -9.52 -2.60 -7.18
C VAL A 29 -10.41 -2.63 -5.96
N ASN A 30 -10.01 -3.39 -4.95
CA ASN A 30 -10.64 -3.37 -3.64
C ASN A 30 -9.94 -2.34 -2.77
N ILE A 31 -10.52 -1.13 -2.70
CA ILE A 31 -9.94 -0.01 -1.94
C ILE A 31 -9.93 -0.31 -0.43
N GLU A 32 -10.94 -1.01 0.10
CA GLU A 32 -11.00 -1.36 1.52
C GLU A 32 -9.81 -2.22 1.95
N GLU A 33 -9.40 -3.17 1.10
CA GLU A 33 -8.22 -4.01 1.35
C GLU A 33 -6.91 -3.22 1.24
N VAL A 34 -6.85 -2.23 0.34
CA VAL A 34 -5.69 -1.31 0.23
C VAL A 34 -5.58 -0.46 1.49
N GLU A 35 -6.69 0.09 1.98
CA GLU A 35 -6.73 0.86 3.23
C GLU A 35 -6.36 0.00 4.44
N ALA A 36 -6.88 -1.22 4.53
CA ALA A 36 -6.54 -2.18 5.58
C ALA A 36 -5.04 -2.51 5.56
N PHE A 37 -4.47 -2.77 4.39
CA PHE A 37 -3.05 -3.00 4.21
C PHE A 37 -2.21 -1.81 4.70
N ILE A 38 -2.54 -0.58 4.29
CA ILE A 38 -1.83 0.63 4.73
C ILE A 38 -1.96 0.84 6.24
N SER A 39 -3.14 0.56 6.80
CA SER A 39 -3.36 0.64 8.24
C SER A 39 -2.46 -0.36 8.99
N HIS A 40 -2.31 -1.58 8.48
CA HIS A 40 -1.36 -2.56 9.04
C HIS A 40 0.10 -2.10 8.91
N CYS A 41 0.48 -1.39 7.85
CA CYS A 41 1.83 -0.80 7.73
C CYS A 41 2.15 0.14 8.91
N LYS A 42 1.14 0.83 9.46
CA LYS A 42 1.33 1.71 10.64
C LYS A 42 1.76 0.96 11.92
N SER A 43 1.59 -0.37 11.96
CA SER A 43 2.07 -1.18 13.09
C SER A 43 3.59 -1.34 13.11
N PHE A 44 4.26 -1.18 11.97
CA PHE A 44 5.71 -1.20 11.88
C PHE A 44 6.30 0.17 12.22
N MET A 45 5.73 1.24 11.68
CA MET A 45 6.12 2.61 11.99
C MET A 45 5.03 3.62 11.67
N SER A 46 5.09 4.80 12.31
CA SER A 46 4.19 5.91 11.98
C SER A 46 4.39 6.39 10.54
N LEU A 47 3.29 6.53 9.79
CA LEU A 47 3.27 7.00 8.40
C LEU A 47 2.59 8.36 8.35
N ASN A 48 3.39 9.42 8.44
CA ASN A 48 2.96 10.83 8.43
C ASN A 48 3.20 11.52 7.08
N SER A 49 4.09 10.96 6.26
CA SER A 49 4.46 11.44 4.94
C SER A 49 4.56 10.28 3.94
N ASN A 50 4.43 10.57 2.64
CA ASN A 50 4.58 9.55 1.59
C ASN A 50 5.98 8.91 1.57
N SER A 51 7.02 9.66 1.98
CA SER A 51 8.39 9.13 2.09
C SER A 51 8.54 8.13 3.23
N ASP A 52 7.62 8.09 4.20
CA ASP A 52 7.71 7.18 5.33
C ASP A 52 7.52 5.71 4.91
N PHE A 53 6.87 5.45 3.76
CA PHE A 53 6.77 4.11 3.18
C PHE A 53 8.12 3.60 2.67
N GLU A 54 8.90 4.45 2.00
CA GLU A 54 10.25 4.09 1.56
C GLU A 54 11.13 3.82 2.78
N LEU A 55 11.06 4.71 3.78
CA LEU A 55 11.79 4.55 5.04
C LEU A 55 11.43 3.22 5.74
N MET A 56 10.14 2.88 5.82
CA MET A 56 9.69 1.60 6.38
C MET A 56 10.33 0.41 5.68
N THR A 57 10.27 0.38 4.34
CA THR A 57 10.85 -0.73 3.57
C THR A 57 12.37 -0.77 3.67
N GLN A 58 13.01 0.37 3.84
CA GLN A 58 14.44 0.48 4.08
C GLN A 58 14.83 -0.07 5.46
N GLU A 59 14.13 0.31 6.53
CA GLU A 59 14.41 -0.20 7.90
C GLU A 59 14.23 -1.73 7.98
N ILE A 60 13.22 -2.28 7.31
CA ILE A 60 13.04 -3.74 7.19
C ILE A 60 14.20 -4.38 6.40
N SER A 61 14.62 -3.73 5.30
CA SER A 61 15.73 -4.21 4.47
C SER A 61 17.05 -4.21 5.24
N ASP A 62 17.33 -3.14 5.98
CA ASP A 62 18.54 -3.01 6.80
C ASP A 62 18.55 -4.06 7.92
N SER A 63 17.39 -4.29 8.56
CA SER A 63 17.22 -5.37 9.53
C SER A 63 17.53 -6.74 8.92
N LEU A 64 17.03 -7.04 7.71
CA LEU A 64 17.32 -8.30 7.01
C LEU A 64 18.82 -8.46 6.73
N VAL A 65 19.50 -7.38 6.32
CA VAL A 65 20.95 -7.38 6.09
C VAL A 65 21.70 -7.63 7.40
N GLU A 66 21.28 -7.01 8.50
CA GLU A 66 21.90 -7.22 9.81
C GLU A 66 21.72 -8.66 10.32
N PHE A 67 20.54 -9.24 10.16
CA PHE A 67 20.25 -10.62 10.55
C PHE A 67 20.83 -11.67 9.59
N SER A 68 21.25 -11.28 8.37
CA SER A 68 21.98 -12.17 7.46
C SER A 68 23.42 -12.47 7.89
N LYS A 69 23.83 -12.01 9.07
CA LYS A 69 25.11 -12.40 9.68
C LYS A 69 24.97 -13.78 10.33
N GLY A 70 25.07 -14.83 9.52
CA GLY A 70 24.96 -16.22 10.00
C GLY A 70 24.78 -17.23 8.86
N ASP A 71 23.84 -18.16 9.02
CA ASP A 71 23.56 -19.23 8.05
C ASP A 71 22.84 -18.76 6.77
N VAL A 72 22.39 -17.50 6.74
CA VAL A 72 21.70 -16.90 5.59
C VAL A 72 22.66 -16.00 4.84
N THR A 73 22.87 -16.26 3.56
CA THR A 73 23.75 -15.48 2.70
C THR A 73 23.03 -14.28 2.09
N MET A 74 23.81 -13.26 1.68
CA MET A 74 23.29 -12.11 0.94
C MET A 74 22.53 -12.50 -0.34
N ASP A 75 22.97 -13.55 -1.04
CA ASP A 75 22.32 -14.00 -2.26
C ASP A 75 20.94 -14.61 -1.99
N GLN A 76 20.72 -15.18 -0.79
CA GLN A 76 19.42 -15.72 -0.38
C GLN A 76 18.42 -14.62 0.02
N ILE A 77 18.89 -13.46 0.49
CA ILE A 77 18.02 -12.33 0.88
C ILE A 77 17.86 -11.26 -0.22
N ARG A 78 18.71 -11.27 -1.25
CA ARG A 78 18.68 -10.30 -2.35
C ARG A 78 17.31 -10.18 -3.01
N PRO A 79 16.56 -11.26 -3.33
CA PRO A 79 15.22 -11.14 -3.89
C PRO A 79 14.24 -10.37 -2.99
N GLN A 80 14.31 -10.59 -1.68
CA GLN A 80 13.46 -9.95 -0.68
C GLN A 80 13.78 -8.45 -0.58
N LEU A 81 15.07 -8.09 -0.60
CA LEU A 81 15.49 -6.69 -0.62
C LEU A 81 15.00 -5.96 -1.88
N LEU A 82 15.09 -6.61 -3.05
CA LEU A 82 14.57 -6.04 -4.30
C LEU A 82 13.05 -5.87 -4.24
N PHE A 83 12.33 -6.86 -3.72
CA PHE A 83 10.88 -6.79 -3.56
C PHE A 83 10.47 -5.65 -2.61
N LEU A 84 11.11 -5.53 -1.44
CA LEU A 84 10.84 -4.44 -0.49
C LEU A 84 11.05 -3.06 -1.11
N ARG A 85 12.08 -2.89 -1.93
CA ARG A 85 12.32 -1.65 -2.67
C ARG A 85 11.16 -1.30 -3.61
N GLU A 86 10.70 -2.26 -4.40
CA GLU A 86 9.57 -2.03 -5.34
C GLU A 86 8.27 -1.74 -4.58
N VAL A 87 8.04 -2.42 -3.44
CA VAL A 87 6.89 -2.14 -2.56
C VAL A 87 6.94 -0.73 -2.01
N GLY A 88 8.11 -0.27 -1.53
CA GLY A 88 8.28 1.10 -1.03
C GLY A 88 7.98 2.14 -2.09
N PHE A 89 8.50 1.94 -3.31
CA PHE A 89 8.23 2.81 -4.45
C PHE A 89 6.75 2.83 -4.82
N LEU A 90 6.10 1.66 -4.88
CA LEU A 90 4.68 1.54 -5.18
C LEU A 90 3.84 2.30 -4.16
N LEU A 91 4.07 2.10 -2.86
CA LEU A 91 3.26 2.71 -1.81
C LEU A 91 3.41 4.24 -1.75
N LYS A 92 4.64 4.74 -1.93
CA LYS A 92 4.89 6.17 -2.10
C LYS A 92 4.15 6.77 -3.30
N SER A 93 3.99 6.00 -4.38
CA SER A 93 3.36 6.47 -5.61
C SER A 93 1.84 6.33 -5.59
N LEU A 94 1.30 5.35 -4.87
CA LEU A 94 -0.13 5.10 -4.74
C LEU A 94 -0.85 6.17 -3.93
N LEU A 95 -0.17 6.74 -2.94
CA LEU A 95 -0.76 7.67 -2.00
C LEU A 95 -0.22 9.06 -2.25
N THR A 96 -1.11 10.04 -2.40
CA THR A 96 -0.76 11.46 -2.35
C THR A 96 -1.56 12.08 -1.22
N ARG A 97 -0.88 12.71 -0.26
CA ARG A 97 -1.57 13.41 0.81
C ARG A 97 -2.41 14.53 0.20
N VAL A 98 -3.72 14.52 0.48
CA VAL A 98 -4.59 15.65 0.16
C VAL A 98 -4.36 16.70 1.24
N GLU A 99 -3.92 17.89 0.85
CA GLU A 99 -3.86 19.04 1.76
C GLU A 99 -5.29 19.56 1.95
N GLU A 100 -5.79 19.53 3.18
CA GLU A 100 -7.06 20.20 3.52
C GLU A 100 -6.79 21.70 3.60
N ASN A 101 -7.45 22.48 2.75
CA ASN A 101 -7.42 23.95 2.75
C ASN A 101 -8.17 24.53 3.95
#